data_AF-A0A2I0NXU4-F1
#
_entry.id   AF-A0A2I0NXU4-F1
#
_cell.length_a   1.000
_cell.length_b   1.000
_cell.length_c   1.000
_cell.angle_alpha   90.00
_cell.angle_beta   90.00
_cell.angle_gamma   90.00
#
_symmetry.space_group_name_H-M   'P 1'
#
loop_
_entity.id
_entity.type
_entity.pdbx_description
1 polymer ?
#
loop_
_entity_poly.entity_id
_entity_poly.type
_entity_poly.pdbx_seq_one_letter_code
_entity_poly.pdbx_strand_id
1 'polypeptide(L)'
;MEPDTLCDLEYIKASILYELEGVEAIYLFGSVAQGNFSASSDYDIAVVVKRNPKAYIQKISDIRYALLGKIRRPVDIIILDHEDLAVASPIVYEIVQHNRLIFGRDVLMQLPGTLRNVHPIVMDGATIGYHVGS
;
A
#
# COMPACT_ATOMS: atom_id res chain seq x y z
N MET A 1 7.06 0.83 16.07
CA MET A 1 5.71 1.25 15.71
C MET A 1 4.95 1.44 17.00
N GLU A 2 4.25 2.56 17.16
CA GLU A 2 3.57 2.90 18.42
C GLU A 2 2.35 1.98 18.65
N PRO A 3 1.93 1.74 19.91
CA PRO A 3 0.79 0.87 20.22
C PRO A 3 -0.51 1.28 19.52
N ASP A 4 -0.79 2.60 19.46
CA ASP A 4 -1.97 3.14 18.79
C ASP A 4 -1.95 2.81 17.29
N THR A 5 -0.78 2.90 16.65
CA THR A 5 -0.63 2.52 15.24
C THR A 5 -0.90 1.03 15.02
N LEU A 6 -0.45 0.16 15.91
CA LEU A 6 -0.75 -1.27 15.79
C LEU A 6 -2.27 -1.52 15.90
N CYS A 7 -2.96 -0.83 16.81
CA CYS A 7 -4.41 -0.92 16.95
C CYS A 7 -5.14 -0.44 15.70
N ASP A 8 -4.73 0.71 15.14
CA ASP A 8 -5.29 1.25 13.90
C ASP A 8 -5.12 0.27 12.72
N LEU A 9 -3.93 -0.31 12.56
CA LEU A 9 -3.64 -1.27 11.49
C LEU A 9 -4.47 -2.55 11.61
N GLU A 10 -4.78 -2.99 12.84
CA GLU A 10 -5.69 -4.12 13.06
C GLU A 10 -7.12 -3.80 12.59
N TYR A 11 -7.64 -2.60 12.89
CA TYR A 11 -8.94 -2.17 12.36
C TYR A 11 -8.94 -2.07 10.84
N ILE A 12 -7.90 -1.46 10.25
CA ILE A 12 -7.75 -1.33 8.80
C ILE A 12 -7.74 -2.71 8.14
N LYS A 13 -6.89 -3.62 8.63
CA LYS A 13 -6.82 -5.00 8.14
C LYS A 13 -8.18 -5.69 8.22
N ALA A 14 -8.86 -5.62 9.37
CA ALA A 14 -10.15 -6.26 9.56
C ALA A 14 -11.22 -5.72 8.60
N SER A 15 -11.29 -4.40 8.40
CA SER A 15 -12.22 -3.77 7.46
C SER A 15 -11.93 -4.16 6.02
N ILE A 16 -10.66 -4.21 5.60
CA ILE A 16 -10.26 -4.65 4.26
C ILE A 16 -10.69 -6.11 4.01
N LEU A 17 -10.39 -7.01 4.94
CA LEU A 17 -10.71 -8.44 4.79
C LEU A 17 -12.20 -8.74 4.83
N TYR A 18 -12.99 -7.87 5.47
CA TYR A 18 -14.44 -7.97 5.47
C TYR A 18 -15.04 -7.52 4.13
N GLU A 19 -14.52 -6.43 3.56
CA GLU A 19 -15.08 -5.85 2.33
C GLU A 19 -14.56 -6.47 1.04
N LEU A 20 -13.34 -7.01 1.05
CA LEU A 20 -12.69 -7.54 -0.15
C LEU A 20 -12.54 -9.06 -0.07
N GLU A 21 -12.96 -9.71 -1.15
CA GLU A 21 -12.70 -11.13 -1.36
C GLU A 21 -11.37 -11.32 -2.11
N GLY A 22 -10.72 -12.46 -1.87
CA GLY A 22 -9.51 -12.82 -2.62
C GLY A 22 -8.28 -11.96 -2.32
N VAL A 23 -8.23 -11.31 -1.16
CA VAL A 23 -7.04 -10.61 -0.65
C VAL A 23 -5.91 -11.62 -0.44
N GLU A 24 -4.77 -11.37 -1.07
CA GLU A 24 -3.56 -12.18 -0.95
C GLU A 24 -2.53 -11.57 -0.01
N ALA A 25 -2.48 -10.23 0.02
CA ALA A 25 -1.57 -9.49 0.87
C ALA A 25 -2.10 -8.08 1.18
N ILE A 26 -1.72 -7.54 2.34
CA ILE A 26 -1.92 -6.13 2.71
C ILE A 26 -0.58 -5.59 3.16
N TYR A 27 -0.18 -4.46 2.60
CA TYR A 27 1.07 -3.77 2.91
C TYR A 27 0.78 -2.36 3.40
N LEU A 28 1.49 -1.96 4.45
CA LEU A 28 1.70 -0.56 4.77
C LEU A 28 2.87 -0.07 3.92
N PHE A 29 2.74 1.05 3.24
CA PHE A 29 3.86 1.70 2.57
C PHE A 29 3.96 3.18 2.97
N GLY A 30 4.78 3.95 2.26
CA GLY A 30 4.91 5.38 2.49
C GLY A 30 5.58 5.75 3.81
N SER A 31 5.27 6.95 4.29
CA SER A 31 6.00 7.59 5.41
C SER A 31 5.91 6.80 6.73
N VAL A 32 4.75 6.18 7.00
CA VAL A 32 4.54 5.39 8.22
C VAL A 32 5.35 4.09 8.18
N ALA A 33 5.47 3.44 7.03
CA ALA A 33 6.31 2.27 6.87
C ALA A 33 7.80 2.58 7.11
N GLN A 34 8.26 3.75 6.68
CA GLN A 34 9.65 4.19 6.80
C GLN A 34 10.04 4.70 8.20
N GLY A 35 9.06 4.96 9.07
CA GLY A 35 9.32 5.41 10.44
C GLY A 35 9.63 6.91 10.59
N ASN A 36 9.60 7.67 9.48
CA ASN A 36 9.77 9.13 9.44
C ASN A 36 8.41 9.87 9.43
N PHE A 37 7.42 9.34 10.14
CA PHE A 37 6.06 9.88 10.13
C PHE A 37 5.82 10.86 11.27
N SER A 38 4.95 11.84 11.03
CA SER A 38 4.41 12.68 12.09
C SER A 38 3.09 12.09 12.61
N ALA A 39 2.59 12.59 13.72
CA ALA A 39 1.29 12.15 14.26
C ALA A 39 0.11 12.38 13.30
N SER A 40 0.30 13.21 12.26
CA SER A 40 -0.70 13.54 11.23
C SER A 40 -0.48 12.81 9.91
N SER A 41 0.50 11.92 9.79
CA SER A 41 0.73 11.16 8.56
C SER A 41 -0.41 10.17 8.30
N ASP A 42 -0.84 10.10 7.05
CA ASP A 42 -1.87 9.16 6.59
C ASP A 42 -1.32 7.72 6.58
N TYR A 43 -2.21 6.73 6.69
CA TYR A 43 -1.84 5.33 6.46
C TYR A 43 -1.98 5.01 4.97
N ASP A 44 -0.86 4.84 4.28
CA ASP A 44 -0.81 4.40 2.89
C ASP A 44 -0.85 2.87 2.83
N ILE A 45 -1.94 2.30 2.30
CA ILE A 45 -2.21 0.86 2.34
C ILE A 45 -2.37 0.31 0.92
N ALA A 46 -1.52 -0.65 0.56
CA ALA A 46 -1.64 -1.39 -0.68
C ALA A 46 -2.25 -2.77 -0.39
N VAL A 47 -3.34 -3.10 -1.07
CA VAL A 47 -4.04 -4.38 -0.95
C VAL A 47 -3.87 -5.15 -2.26
N VAL A 48 -3.20 -6.29 -2.20
CA VAL A 48 -3.06 -7.16 -3.37
C VAL A 48 -4.16 -8.20 -3.37
N VAL A 49 -4.92 -8.26 -4.47
CA VAL A 49 -6.03 -9.18 -4.68
C VAL A 49 -5.80 -10.05 -5.91
N LYS A 50 -6.40 -11.23 -5.94
CA LYS A 50 -6.34 -12.13 -7.12
C LYS A 50 -6.92 -11.49 -8.37
N ARG A 51 -7.91 -10.61 -8.21
CA ARG A 51 -8.59 -9.90 -9.28
C ARG A 51 -9.22 -8.64 -8.72
N ASN A 52 -9.07 -7.53 -9.43
CA ASN A 52 -9.69 -6.27 -9.03
C ASN A 52 -11.22 -6.37 -8.87
N PRO A 53 -11.79 -5.77 -7.81
CA PRO A 53 -13.23 -5.73 -7.62
C PRO A 53 -13.89 -4.84 -8.67
N LYS A 54 -15.01 -5.31 -9.26
CA LYS A 54 -15.78 -4.51 -10.23
C LYS A 54 -16.25 -3.16 -9.66
N ALA A 55 -16.52 -3.11 -8.35
CA ALA A 55 -16.98 -1.94 -7.64
C ALA A 55 -15.84 -1.26 -6.85
N TYR A 56 -14.68 -1.07 -7.48
CA TYR A 56 -13.44 -0.58 -6.86
C TYR A 56 -13.63 0.64 -5.94
N ILE A 57 -14.20 1.72 -6.47
CA ILE A 57 -14.39 2.98 -5.72
C ILE A 57 -15.39 2.81 -4.57
N GLN A 58 -16.43 2.01 -4.77
CA GLN A 58 -17.39 1.70 -3.72
C GLN A 58 -16.72 0.92 -2.59
N LYS A 59 -15.91 -0.10 -2.91
CA LYS A 59 -15.21 -0.89 -1.92
C LYS A 59 -14.24 -0.08 -1.08
N ILE A 60 -13.48 0.83 -1.68
CA ILE A 60 -12.65 1.78 -0.93
C ILE A 60 -13.51 2.65 -0.01
N SER A 61 -14.64 3.14 -0.51
CA SER A 61 -15.56 3.97 0.27
C SER A 61 -16.16 3.20 1.46
N ASP A 62 -16.54 1.94 1.27
CA ASP A 62 -17.10 1.07 2.31
C ASP A 62 -16.05 0.78 3.40
N ILE A 63 -14.80 0.48 3.01
CA ILE A 63 -13.69 0.29 3.95
C ILE A 63 -13.45 1.58 4.74
N ARG A 64 -13.35 2.73 4.08
CA ARG A 64 -13.13 4.03 4.75
C ARG A 64 -14.27 4.36 5.70
N TYR A 65 -15.51 4.09 5.29
CA TYR A 65 -16.69 4.29 6.14
C TYR A 65 -16.64 3.41 7.40
N ALA A 66 -16.26 2.13 7.25
CA ALA A 66 -16.12 1.21 8.37
C ALA A 66 -15.05 1.62 9.40
N LEU A 67 -14.12 2.49 9.02
CA LEU A 67 -13.03 3.01 9.86
C LEU A 67 -13.38 4.36 10.53
N LEU A 68 -14.44 5.04 10.10
CA LEU A 68 -14.84 6.33 10.68
C LEU A 68 -15.10 6.19 12.20
N GLY A 69 -14.46 7.06 12.98
CA GLY A 69 -14.55 7.08 14.44
C GLY A 69 -13.78 5.98 15.16
N LYS A 70 -13.15 5.03 14.44
CA LYS A 70 -12.29 3.99 15.03
C LYS A 70 -10.81 4.35 15.01
N ILE A 71 -10.39 5.06 13.96
CA ILE A 71 -9.02 5.52 13.78
C ILE A 71 -8.99 7.05 13.68
N ARG A 72 -7.87 7.65 14.09
CA ARG A 72 -7.70 9.12 14.10
C ARG A 72 -7.02 9.66 12.85
N ARG A 73 -6.35 8.81 12.09
CA ARG A 73 -5.56 9.17 10.91
C ARG A 73 -6.34 8.81 9.63
N PRO A 74 -6.22 9.60 8.57
CA PRO A 74 -6.73 9.22 7.26
C PRO A 74 -6.04 7.94 6.77
N VAL A 75 -6.74 7.22 5.89
CA VAL A 75 -6.23 6.02 5.24
C VAL A 75 -6.40 6.21 3.74
N ASP A 76 -5.30 6.08 3.02
CA ASP A 76 -5.31 5.96 1.57
C ASP A 76 -5.16 4.48 1.19
N ILE A 77 -6.03 4.01 0.31
CA ILE A 77 -6.14 2.59 -0.03
C ILE A 77 -6.00 2.45 -1.53
N ILE A 78 -5.03 1.64 -1.93
CA ILE A 78 -4.82 1.25 -3.32
C ILE A 78 -5.03 -0.26 -3.40
N ILE A 79 -5.95 -0.69 -4.24
CA ILE A 79 -6.18 -2.11 -4.52
C ILE A 79 -5.48 -2.43 -5.84
N LEU A 80 -4.68 -3.49 -5.84
CA LEU A 80 -3.87 -3.90 -6.98
C LEU A 80 -4.11 -5.38 -7.24
N ASP A 81 -4.18 -5.78 -8.49
CA ASP A 81 -3.97 -7.17 -8.87
C ASP A 81 -2.55 -7.39 -9.43
N HIS A 82 -2.28 -8.61 -9.87
CA HIS A 82 -0.97 -8.97 -10.43
C HIS A 82 -0.64 -8.23 -11.73
N GLU A 83 -1.64 -7.82 -12.51
CA GLU A 83 -1.42 -7.05 -13.74
C GLU A 83 -0.98 -5.63 -13.38
N ASP A 84 -1.64 -5.00 -12.40
CA ASP A 84 -1.24 -3.67 -11.90
C ASP A 84 0.19 -3.67 -11.35
N LEU A 85 0.55 -4.70 -10.57
CA LEU A 85 1.91 -4.85 -10.02
C LEU A 85 2.98 -5.09 -11.09
N ALA A 86 2.61 -5.61 -12.26
CA ALA A 86 3.54 -5.82 -13.37
C ALA A 86 3.86 -4.52 -14.11
N VAL A 87 3.05 -3.47 -13.94
CA VAL A 87 3.27 -2.16 -14.56
C VAL A 87 4.21 -1.33 -13.70
N ALA A 88 5.39 -1.03 -14.25
CA ALA A 88 6.34 -0.13 -13.62
C ALA A 88 5.72 1.27 -13.47
N SER A 89 5.47 1.67 -12.23
CA SER A 89 4.92 2.99 -11.89
C SER A 89 5.57 3.53 -10.61
N PRO A 90 5.54 4.86 -10.39
CA PRO A 90 6.05 5.47 -9.17
C PRO A 90 5.48 4.83 -7.90
N ILE A 91 4.19 4.54 -7.90
CA ILE A 91 3.48 3.97 -6.76
C ILE A 91 3.87 2.50 -6.52
N VAL A 92 3.98 1.69 -7.58
CA VAL A 92 4.46 0.31 -7.46
C VAL A 92 5.89 0.28 -6.95
N TYR A 93 6.74 1.21 -7.41
CA TYR A 93 8.10 1.34 -6.92
C TYR A 93 8.13 1.65 -5.42
N GLU A 94 7.34 2.63 -4.97
CA GLU A 94 7.27 3.00 -3.56
C GLU A 94 6.78 1.83 -2.69
N ILE A 95 5.75 1.11 -3.13
CA ILE A 95 5.25 -0.09 -2.45
C ILE A 95 6.36 -1.15 -2.39
N VAL A 96 7.05 -1.45 -3.50
CA VAL A 96 8.08 -2.50 -3.52
C VAL A 96 9.26 -2.16 -2.61
N GLN A 97 9.72 -0.90 -2.58
CA GLN A 97 10.91 -0.52 -1.81
C GLN A 97 10.63 -0.20 -0.35
N HIS A 98 9.43 0.31 -0.04
CA HIS A 98 9.11 0.92 1.25
C HIS A 98 7.86 0.32 1.89
N ASN A 99 7.64 -0.99 1.74
CA ASN A 99 6.53 -1.68 2.39
C ASN A 99 6.88 -2.30 3.75
N ARG A 100 5.82 -2.59 4.50
CA ARG A 100 5.76 -3.59 5.56
C ARG A 100 4.53 -4.46 5.35
N LEU A 101 4.73 -5.78 5.29
CA LEU A 101 3.62 -6.74 5.24
C LEU A 101 2.80 -6.70 6.54
N ILE A 102 1.51 -6.43 6.43
CA ILE A 102 0.55 -6.46 7.54
C ILE A 102 -0.21 -7.79 7.58
N PHE A 103 -0.55 -8.34 6.40
CA PHE A 103 -1.35 -9.56 6.29
C PHE A 103 -1.00 -10.34 5.03
N GLY A 104 -1.15 -11.66 5.09
CA GLY A 104 -1.10 -12.55 3.93
C GLY A 104 0.30 -13.07 3.61
N ARG A 105 0.55 -13.35 2.33
CA ARG A 105 1.86 -13.79 1.83
C ARG A 105 2.58 -12.63 1.18
N ASP A 106 3.90 -12.59 1.31
CA ASP A 106 4.71 -11.61 0.58
C ASP A 106 4.74 -11.97 -0.92
N VAL A 107 3.81 -11.39 -1.67
CA VAL A 107 3.70 -11.53 -3.12
C VAL A 107 4.67 -10.61 -3.87
N LEU A 108 5.17 -9.55 -3.24
CA LEU A 108 6.15 -8.64 -3.83
C LEU A 108 7.51 -9.33 -4.00
N MET A 109 7.81 -10.31 -3.13
CA MET A 109 8.97 -11.21 -3.27
C MET A 109 8.98 -12.03 -4.58
N GLN A 110 7.86 -12.14 -5.27
CA GLN A 110 7.73 -12.91 -6.52
C GLN A 110 7.80 -12.03 -7.78
N LEU A 111 7.80 -10.71 -7.61
CA LEU A 111 7.90 -9.78 -8.74
C LEU A 111 9.27 -9.86 -9.43
N PRO A 112 9.33 -9.70 -10.76
CA PRO A 112 10.58 -9.68 -11.51
C PRO A 112 11.59 -8.68 -10.94
N GLY A 113 12.87 -9.06 -10.92
CA GLY A 113 13.95 -8.21 -10.39
C GLY A 113 14.06 -6.85 -11.09
N THR A 114 13.58 -6.73 -12.33
CA THR A 114 13.54 -5.45 -13.08
C THR A 114 12.69 -4.38 -12.41
N LEU A 115 11.63 -4.75 -11.67
CA LEU A 115 10.83 -3.81 -10.89
C LEU A 115 11.50 -3.41 -9.56
N ARG A 116 12.50 -4.18 -9.11
CA ARG A 116 13.32 -3.87 -7.93
C ARG A 116 14.51 -2.96 -8.23
N ASN A 117 14.93 -2.92 -9.49
CA ASN A 117 16.05 -2.10 -10.00
C ASN A 117 15.59 -0.78 -10.65
N VAL A 118 14.38 -0.34 -10.35
CA VAL A 118 13.94 1.00 -10.72
C VAL A 118 14.61 1.97 -9.74
N HIS A 119 15.14 3.09 -10.22
CA HIS A 119 15.65 4.14 -9.32
C HIS A 119 15.04 5.49 -9.69
N PRO A 120 14.63 6.30 -8.68
CA PRO A 120 14.17 7.64 -8.92
C PRO A 120 15.31 8.48 -9.48
N ILE A 121 15.03 9.20 -10.56
CA ILE A 121 15.89 10.25 -11.06
C ILE A 121 15.55 11.50 -10.25
N VAL A 122 16.46 11.90 -9.38
CA VAL A 122 16.30 13.08 -8.52
C VAL A 122 17.10 14.24 -9.10
N MET A 123 16.44 15.38 -9.32
CA MET A 123 17.07 16.62 -9.77
C MET A 123 16.61 17.76 -8.84
N ASP A 124 17.57 18.50 -8.29
CA ASP A 124 17.34 19.58 -7.31
C ASP A 124 16.46 19.17 -6.10
N GLY A 125 16.56 17.90 -5.68
CA GLY A 125 15.78 17.36 -4.57
C GLY A 125 14.35 16.93 -4.91
N ALA A 126 13.92 17.07 -6.17
CA ALA A 126 12.64 16.59 -6.67
C ALA A 126 12.80 15.35 -7.55
N THR A 127 11.91 14.37 -7.43
CA THR A 127 11.88 13.20 -8.31
C THR A 127 11.26 13.61 -9.66
N ILE A 128 12.08 13.61 -10.72
CA ILE A 128 11.69 14.03 -12.07
C ILE A 128 11.36 12.86 -13.00
N GLY A 129 11.64 11.63 -12.58
CA GLY A 129 11.39 10.44 -13.37
C GLY A 129 11.93 9.19 -12.68
N TYR A 130 11.83 8.06 -13.38
CA TYR A 130 12.32 6.77 -12.91
C TYR A 130 13.11 6.13 -14.03
N HIS A 131 14.29 5.59 -13.73
CA HIS A 131 15.05 4.78 -14.68
C HIS A 131 14.93 3.31 -14.30
N VAL A 132 14.93 2.41 -15.27
CA VAL A 132 15.00 0.96 -15.04
C VAL A 132 16.44 0.54 -15.31
N GLY A 133 17.16 0.14 -14.28
CA GLY A 133 18.52 -0.40 -14.41
C GLY A 133 18.49 -1.79 -15.04
N SER A 134 19.28 -1.97 -16.11
CA SER A 134 19.56 -3.28 -16.73
C SER A 134 20.70 -3.99 -16.02
#